data_AF-A0A8J7AES9-F1
#
_entry.id   AF-A0A8J7AES9-F1
#
_cell.length_a   1.000
_cell.length_b   1.000
_cell.length_c   1.000
_cell.angle_alpha   90.00
_cell.angle_beta   90.00
_cell.angle_gamma   90.00
#
_symmetry.space_group_name_H-M   'P 1'
#
loop_
_entity.id
_entity.type
_entity.pdbx_description
1 polymer ?
#
loop_
_entity_poly.entity_id
_entity_poly.type
_entity_poly.pdbx_seq_one_letter_code
_entity_poly.pdbx_strand_id
1 'polypeptide(L)'
;MTQGQSATAIYTAYAELYGIREDITALPLPDKELASNGITEMLELMFSLLVDSSLEPDTGDLLWQLVQVLHRQAQRCERESDSNADKQRELQDAQDGSEVKAVSLEEALTMGHFLQERQAFYEGLRDHAADVYEGLTGKAWLPRSGSKGSRSPISAAVVDSRAFLHAQQQAKQQANLPAGVRVVVSGGKQATHQQIWAILDKVKAKHGEIVLLHGGGDGVEHLAALWAKNRQVAQVMFRPDWNKHGRAAPFKRNDAMLRQAPQGVIVIAPDSGIHQQLIREATQQGLRLMVVEA
;
A
#
# COMPACT_ATOMS: atom_id res chain seq x y z
N MET A 1 37.57 -17.25 -27.04
CA MET A 1 37.25 -17.16 -25.60
C MET A 1 36.96 -15.72 -25.26
N THR A 2 35.73 -15.28 -25.52
CA THR A 2 35.22 -13.96 -25.12
C THR A 2 34.90 -14.04 -23.63
N GLN A 3 35.62 -13.27 -22.81
CA GLN A 3 35.32 -13.16 -21.38
C GLN A 3 33.88 -12.67 -21.22
N GLY A 4 33.05 -13.49 -20.58
CA GLY A 4 31.66 -13.16 -20.27
C GLY A 4 31.61 -12.05 -19.23
N GLN A 5 31.60 -10.80 -19.68
CA GLN A 5 31.14 -9.71 -18.84
C GLN A 5 29.62 -9.83 -18.72
N SER A 6 29.12 -9.96 -17.48
CA SER A 6 27.69 -9.88 -17.19
C SER A 6 27.12 -8.62 -17.85
N ALA A 7 25.93 -8.71 -18.46
CA ALA A 7 25.26 -7.55 -19.05
C ALA A 7 25.23 -6.39 -18.05
N THR A 8 25.00 -6.67 -16.76
CA THR A 8 25.06 -5.69 -15.67
C THR A 8 26.43 -5.02 -15.54
N ALA A 9 27.54 -5.74 -15.68
CA ALA A 9 28.89 -5.15 -15.61
C ALA A 9 29.19 -4.23 -16.80
N ILE A 10 28.66 -4.57 -17.98
CA ILE A 10 28.70 -3.70 -19.17
C ILE A 10 27.84 -2.45 -18.91
N TYR A 11 26.64 -2.61 -18.36
CA TYR A 11 25.75 -1.49 -18.02
C TYR A 11 26.32 -0.54 -16.96
N THR A 12 26.96 -1.06 -15.90
CA THR A 12 27.61 -0.22 -14.88
C THR A 12 28.76 0.59 -15.46
N ALA A 13 29.57 -0.01 -16.34
CA ALA A 13 30.67 0.68 -17.01
C ALA A 13 30.19 1.77 -17.99
N TYR A 14 29.05 1.55 -18.67
CA TYR A 14 28.44 2.57 -19.52
C TYR A 14 27.80 3.72 -18.71
N ALA A 15 27.17 3.42 -17.56
CA ALA A 15 26.59 4.42 -16.68
C ALA A 15 27.65 5.35 -16.03
N GLU A 16 28.81 4.78 -15.66
CA GLU A 16 29.96 5.55 -15.14
C GLU A 16 30.58 6.48 -16.20
N LEU A 17 30.55 6.09 -17.48
CA LEU A 17 31.16 6.84 -18.59
C LEU A 17 30.32 8.05 -19.03
N TYR A 18 28.98 7.98 -18.94
CA TYR A 18 28.07 9.01 -19.43
C TYR A 18 27.35 9.80 -18.33
N GLY A 19 27.58 9.50 -17.05
CA GLY A 19 26.95 10.19 -15.92
C GLY A 19 25.44 9.98 -15.82
N ILE A 20 24.88 9.05 -16.58
CA ILE A 20 23.47 8.64 -16.52
C ILE A 20 23.40 7.53 -15.47
N ARG A 21 22.96 7.88 -14.27
CA ARG A 21 22.61 6.87 -13.26
C ARG A 21 21.25 6.31 -13.66
N GLU A 22 21.23 5.31 -14.55
CA GLU A 22 19.98 4.64 -14.89
C GLU A 22 19.38 4.00 -13.64
N ASP A 23 18.10 4.29 -13.42
CA ASP A 23 17.36 3.85 -12.25
C ASP A 23 17.13 2.34 -12.32
N ILE A 24 17.96 1.59 -11.59
CA ILE A 24 17.85 0.13 -11.51
C ILE A 24 16.49 -0.34 -10.98
N THR A 25 15.74 0.54 -10.31
CA THR A 25 14.39 0.22 -9.82
C THR A 25 13.37 0.13 -10.95
N ALA A 26 13.69 0.64 -12.15
CA ALA A 26 12.84 0.57 -13.33
C ALA A 26 13.09 -0.70 -14.19
N LEU A 27 14.15 -1.47 -13.91
CA LEU A 27 14.45 -2.69 -14.63
C LEU A 27 13.56 -3.85 -14.14
N PRO A 28 12.99 -4.67 -15.04
CA PRO A 28 12.17 -5.79 -14.62
C PRO A 28 13.01 -6.87 -13.93
N LEU A 29 12.41 -7.55 -12.96
CA LEU A 29 12.98 -8.77 -12.40
C LEU A 29 13.06 -9.87 -13.48
N PRO A 30 13.96 -10.85 -13.33
CA PRO A 30 13.99 -12.01 -14.20
C PRO A 30 12.65 -12.77 -14.17
N ASP A 31 12.33 -13.45 -15.27
CA ASP A 31 11.21 -14.37 -15.31
C ASP A 31 11.39 -15.47 -14.25
N LYS A 32 10.34 -15.68 -13.45
CA LYS A 32 10.41 -16.58 -12.29
C LYS A 32 10.53 -18.03 -12.70
N GLU A 33 9.81 -18.46 -13.73
CA GLU A 33 9.86 -19.85 -14.20
C GLU A 33 11.22 -20.16 -14.82
N LEU A 34 11.73 -19.26 -15.65
CA LEU A 34 13.06 -19.38 -16.25
C LEU A 34 14.15 -19.46 -15.18
N ALA A 35 14.07 -18.59 -14.15
CA ALA A 35 15.04 -18.60 -13.07
C ALA A 35 14.96 -19.88 -12.22
N SER A 36 13.75 -20.34 -11.88
CA SER A 36 13.56 -21.60 -11.14
C SER A 36 14.07 -22.82 -11.92
N ASN A 37 13.79 -22.89 -13.23
CA ASN A 37 14.30 -23.97 -14.09
C ASN A 37 15.83 -23.98 -14.13
N GLY A 38 16.46 -22.82 -14.29
CA GLY A 38 17.92 -22.72 -14.26
C GLY A 38 18.54 -23.14 -12.92
N ILE A 39 17.86 -22.87 -11.80
CA ILE A 39 18.26 -23.37 -10.48
C ILE A 39 18.14 -24.89 -10.41
N THR A 40 17.03 -25.47 -10.88
CA THR A 40 16.86 -26.94 -10.95
C THR A 40 18.00 -27.58 -11.74
N GLU A 41 18.26 -27.10 -12.96
CA GLU A 41 19.31 -27.62 -13.84
C GLU A 41 20.70 -27.55 -13.16
N MET A 42 21.00 -26.45 -12.45
CA MET A 42 22.27 -26.29 -11.75
C MET A 42 22.45 -27.33 -10.64
N LEU A 43 21.43 -27.56 -9.81
CA LEU A 43 21.48 -28.54 -8.72
C LEU A 43 21.54 -29.98 -9.27
N GLU A 44 20.71 -30.31 -10.26
CA GLU A 44 20.66 -31.65 -10.86
C GLU A 44 21.96 -32.01 -11.58
N LEU A 45 22.55 -31.05 -12.30
CA LEU A 45 23.84 -31.25 -12.96
C LEU A 45 24.95 -31.48 -11.94
N MET A 46 25.02 -30.67 -10.88
CA MET A 46 26.03 -30.85 -9.85
C MET A 46 25.86 -32.19 -9.11
N PHE A 47 24.62 -32.61 -8.83
CA PHE A 47 24.33 -33.93 -8.28
C PHE A 47 24.85 -35.04 -9.21
N SER A 48 24.45 -35.00 -10.50
CA SER A 48 24.80 -36.02 -11.49
C SER A 48 26.31 -36.16 -11.74
N LEU A 49 27.08 -35.08 -11.57
CA LEU A 49 28.54 -35.11 -11.71
C LEU A 49 29.26 -35.78 -10.55
N LEU A 50 28.64 -35.85 -9.37
CA LEU A 50 29.26 -36.33 -8.13
C LEU A 50 28.80 -37.72 -7.74
N VAL A 51 27.57 -38.11 -8.10
CA VAL A 51 27.05 -39.46 -7.91
C VAL A 51 27.90 -40.49 -8.65
N ASP A 52 28.08 -41.67 -8.05
CA ASP A 52 28.91 -42.77 -8.56
C ASP A 52 30.41 -42.40 -8.70
N SER A 53 30.85 -41.35 -8.00
CA SER A 53 32.24 -40.92 -7.95
C SER A 53 32.80 -41.01 -6.53
N SER A 54 34.13 -40.91 -6.39
CA SER A 54 34.77 -40.82 -5.08
C SER A 54 34.40 -39.55 -4.28
N LEU A 55 33.72 -38.58 -4.92
CA LEU A 55 33.26 -37.33 -4.31
C LEU A 55 31.77 -37.37 -3.93
N GLU A 56 31.06 -38.48 -4.19
CA GLU A 56 29.65 -38.63 -3.84
C GLU A 56 29.32 -38.24 -2.38
N PRO A 57 30.14 -38.57 -1.36
CA PRO A 57 29.87 -38.18 0.02
C PRO A 57 29.74 -36.66 0.25
N ASP A 58 30.37 -35.83 -0.59
CA ASP A 58 30.37 -34.37 -0.48
C ASP A 58 29.14 -33.72 -1.13
N THR A 59 28.38 -34.47 -1.95
CA THR A 59 27.25 -33.98 -2.75
C THR A 59 26.22 -33.24 -1.91
N GLY A 60 25.85 -33.81 -0.77
CA GLY A 60 24.83 -33.24 0.11
C GLY A 60 25.23 -31.89 0.70
N ASP A 61 26.50 -31.72 1.09
CA ASP A 61 26.99 -30.46 1.63
C ASP A 61 27.15 -29.40 0.52
N LEU A 62 27.61 -29.79 -0.67
CA LEU A 62 27.76 -28.88 -1.80
C LEU A 62 26.41 -28.34 -2.28
N LEU A 63 25.40 -29.21 -2.48
CA LEU A 63 24.06 -28.78 -2.86
C LEU A 63 23.42 -27.89 -1.78
N TRP A 64 23.64 -28.22 -0.51
CA TRP A 64 23.16 -27.40 0.61
C TRP A 64 23.74 -25.98 0.53
N GLN A 65 25.02 -25.83 0.17
CA GLN A 65 25.68 -24.52 0.03
C GLN A 65 25.12 -23.70 -1.14
N LEU A 66 24.69 -24.33 -2.23
CA LEU A 66 24.05 -23.62 -3.35
C LEU A 66 22.74 -22.98 -2.91
N VAL A 67 21.88 -23.71 -2.22
CA VAL A 67 20.64 -23.16 -1.63
C VAL A 67 20.98 -22.04 -0.63
N GLN A 68 22.05 -22.23 0.16
CA GLN A 68 22.49 -21.24 1.14
C GLN A 68 22.94 -19.91 0.50
N VAL A 69 23.45 -19.89 -0.74
CA VAL A 69 23.76 -18.64 -1.46
C VAL A 69 22.51 -17.80 -1.66
N LEU A 70 21.42 -18.41 -2.13
CA LEU A 70 20.13 -17.75 -2.33
C LEU A 70 19.55 -17.26 -1.00
N HIS A 71 19.65 -18.08 0.05
CA HIS A 71 19.22 -17.68 1.38
C HIS A 71 19.98 -16.45 1.91
N ARG A 72 21.31 -16.41 1.78
CA ARG A 72 22.11 -15.23 2.19
C ARG A 72 21.72 -13.98 1.42
N GLN A 73 21.38 -14.13 0.14
CA GLN A 73 20.98 -13.00 -0.68
C GLN A 73 19.59 -12.47 -0.29
N ALA A 74 18.63 -13.35 0.01
CA ALA A 74 17.35 -12.97 0.58
C ALA A 74 17.52 -12.19 1.89
N GLN A 75 18.37 -12.68 2.82
CA GLN A 75 18.66 -12.00 4.09
C GLN A 75 19.36 -10.64 3.92
N ARG A 76 20.14 -10.47 2.85
CA ARG A 76 20.75 -9.18 2.53
C ARG A 76 19.68 -8.20 2.06
N CYS A 77 18.81 -8.62 1.15
CA CYS A 77 17.68 -7.80 0.69
C CYS A 77 16.74 -7.43 1.84
N GLU A 78 16.50 -8.34 2.79
CA GLU A 78 15.72 -8.06 3.99
C GLU A 78 16.33 -6.92 4.81
N ARG A 79 17.63 -6.98 5.11
CA ARG A 79 18.33 -5.91 5.84
C ARG A 79 18.33 -4.57 5.10
N GLU A 80 18.48 -4.59 3.77
CA GLU A 80 18.36 -3.39 2.93
C GLU A 80 16.94 -2.81 2.98
N SER A 81 15.91 -3.67 2.94
CA SER A 81 14.50 -3.27 3.07
C SER A 81 14.20 -2.68 4.45
N ASP A 82 14.67 -3.30 5.53
CA ASP A 82 14.48 -2.81 6.90
C ASP A 82 15.12 -1.42 7.08
N SER A 83 16.36 -1.24 6.63
CA SER A 83 17.02 0.07 6.67
C SER A 83 16.28 1.13 5.84
N ASN A 84 15.73 0.74 4.68
CA ASN A 84 14.95 1.66 3.86
C ASN A 84 13.61 2.02 4.52
N ALA A 85 12.98 1.08 5.23
CA ALA A 85 11.77 1.34 6.00
C ALA A 85 12.01 2.34 7.13
N ASP A 86 13.13 2.23 7.85
CA ASP A 86 13.53 3.21 8.86
C ASP A 86 13.76 4.60 8.23
N LYS A 87 14.45 4.64 7.08
CA LYS A 87 14.62 5.88 6.30
C LYS A 87 13.29 6.50 5.88
N GLN A 88 12.31 5.70 5.45
CA GLN A 88 10.98 6.20 5.09
C GLN A 88 10.28 6.83 6.30
N ARG A 89 10.37 6.23 7.49
CA ARG A 89 9.81 6.81 8.72
C ARG A 89 10.45 8.14 9.07
N GLU A 90 11.77 8.21 9.06
CA GLU A 90 12.51 9.46 9.32
C GLU A 90 12.11 10.57 8.32
N LEU A 91 12.00 10.24 7.03
CA LEU A 91 11.59 11.18 6.00
C LEU A 91 10.13 11.63 6.13
N GLN A 92 9.25 10.77 6.63
CA GLN A 92 7.86 11.12 6.92
C GLN A 92 7.78 12.08 8.12
N ASP A 93 8.51 11.80 9.20
CA ASP A 93 8.53 12.63 10.40
C ASP A 93 9.17 14.00 10.15
N ALA A 94 10.13 14.08 9.24
CA ALA A 94 10.84 15.30 8.89
C ALA A 94 10.13 16.20 7.84
N GLN A 95 8.92 15.84 7.40
CA GLN A 95 8.20 16.60 6.37
C GLN A 95 7.89 18.03 6.82
N ASP A 96 8.31 19.01 6.01
CA ASP A 96 8.07 20.45 6.21
C ASP A 96 7.28 21.10 5.05
N GLY A 97 6.83 20.28 4.08
CA GLY A 97 6.14 20.74 2.88
C GLY A 97 7.05 21.20 1.74
N SER A 98 8.38 21.11 1.89
CA SER A 98 9.31 21.37 0.79
C SER A 98 9.25 20.28 -0.29
N GLU A 99 9.38 20.70 -1.55
CA GLU A 99 9.43 19.79 -2.71
C GLU A 99 10.59 18.81 -2.60
N VAL A 100 11.75 19.27 -2.12
CA VAL A 100 12.96 18.45 -1.96
C VAL A 100 12.72 17.26 -1.03
N LYS A 101 12.06 17.47 0.11
CA LYS A 101 11.75 16.38 1.06
C LYS A 101 10.62 15.48 0.56
N ALA A 102 9.68 16.02 -0.21
CA ALA A 102 8.64 15.22 -0.86
C ALA A 102 9.24 14.26 -1.89
N VAL A 103 10.14 14.75 -2.75
CA VAL A 103 10.87 13.94 -3.73
C VAL A 103 11.74 12.88 -3.03
N SER A 104 12.48 13.27 -1.98
CA SER A 104 13.32 12.32 -1.23
C SER A 104 12.51 11.17 -0.62
N LEU A 105 11.29 11.45 -0.14
CA LEU A 105 10.37 10.43 0.36
C LEU A 105 9.85 9.54 -0.79
N GLU A 106 9.50 10.12 -1.93
CA GLU A 106 9.07 9.37 -3.11
C GLU A 106 10.16 8.41 -3.61
N GLU A 107 11.41 8.85 -3.69
CA GLU A 107 12.56 7.99 -4.02
C GLU A 107 12.72 6.83 -3.02
N ALA A 108 12.60 7.11 -1.72
CA ALA A 108 12.69 6.08 -0.68
C ALA A 108 11.52 5.09 -0.76
N LEU A 109 10.34 5.52 -1.19
CA LEU A 109 9.18 4.65 -1.43
C LEU A 109 9.43 3.73 -2.63
N THR A 110 9.87 4.28 -3.75
CA THR A 110 10.21 3.52 -4.97
C THR A 110 11.29 2.48 -4.68
N MET A 111 12.36 2.88 -4.00
CA MET A 111 13.43 1.96 -3.58
C MET A 111 12.90 0.86 -2.64
N GLY A 112 12.00 1.20 -1.72
CA GLY A 112 11.41 0.25 -0.80
C GLY A 112 10.60 -0.85 -1.52
N HIS A 113 9.81 -0.47 -2.53
CA HIS A 113 9.09 -1.42 -3.37
C HIS A 113 10.05 -2.36 -4.10
N PHE A 114 11.07 -1.79 -4.75
CA PHE A 114 12.07 -2.56 -5.48
C PHE A 114 12.83 -3.56 -4.59
N LEU A 115 13.23 -3.16 -3.39
CA LEU A 115 13.92 -4.05 -2.44
C LEU A 115 13.05 -5.22 -1.98
N GLN A 116 11.75 -4.99 -1.81
CA GLN A 116 10.80 -6.04 -1.42
C GLN A 116 10.55 -7.02 -2.55
N GLU A 117 10.40 -6.53 -3.79
CA GLU A 117 10.28 -7.41 -4.96
C GLU A 117 11.52 -8.29 -5.12
N ARG A 118 12.72 -7.72 -4.93
CA ARG A 118 13.97 -8.47 -4.93
C ARG A 118 14.03 -9.49 -3.81
N GLN A 119 13.64 -9.13 -2.59
CA GLN A 119 13.59 -10.06 -1.46
C GLN A 119 12.67 -11.24 -1.77
N ALA A 120 11.43 -10.96 -2.19
CA ALA A 120 10.44 -11.99 -2.52
C ALA A 120 10.92 -12.91 -3.65
N PHE A 121 11.64 -12.36 -4.64
CA PHE A 121 12.23 -13.15 -5.72
C PHE A 121 13.30 -14.13 -5.19
N TYR A 122 14.25 -13.68 -4.37
CA TYR A 122 15.28 -14.56 -3.81
C TYR A 122 14.73 -15.55 -2.79
N GLU A 123 13.71 -15.18 -2.02
CA GLU A 123 12.99 -16.12 -1.14
C GLU A 123 12.32 -17.23 -1.95
N GLY A 124 11.65 -16.89 -3.05
CA GLY A 124 11.04 -17.85 -3.96
C GLY A 124 12.07 -18.80 -4.58
N LEU A 125 13.20 -18.28 -5.07
CA LEU A 125 14.27 -19.13 -5.61
C LEU A 125 14.91 -20.01 -4.55
N ARG A 126 15.12 -19.50 -3.33
CA ARG A 126 15.63 -20.29 -2.20
C ARG A 126 14.69 -21.44 -1.87
N ASP A 127 13.39 -21.18 -1.79
CA ASP A 127 12.39 -22.18 -1.44
C ASP A 127 12.30 -23.26 -2.54
N HIS A 128 12.30 -22.86 -3.80
CA HIS A 128 12.39 -23.79 -4.94
C HIS A 128 13.67 -24.64 -4.89
N ALA A 129 14.83 -24.01 -4.67
CA ALA A 129 16.10 -24.71 -4.58
C ALA A 129 16.13 -25.71 -3.40
N ALA A 130 15.48 -25.36 -2.28
CA ALA A 130 15.33 -26.23 -1.12
C ALA A 130 14.48 -27.47 -1.45
N ASP A 131 13.42 -27.31 -2.22
CA ASP A 131 12.57 -28.44 -2.67
C ASP A 131 13.34 -29.37 -3.61
N VAL A 132 14.11 -28.81 -4.56
CA VAL A 132 14.99 -29.59 -5.45
C VAL A 132 16.08 -30.33 -4.65
N TYR A 133 16.71 -29.65 -3.68
CA TYR A 133 17.68 -30.26 -2.77
C TYR A 133 17.08 -31.46 -2.02
N GLU A 134 15.86 -31.30 -1.48
CA GLU A 134 15.17 -32.37 -0.77
C GLU A 134 14.84 -33.54 -1.70
N GLY A 135 14.41 -33.26 -2.93
CA GLY A 135 14.18 -34.28 -3.95
C GLY A 135 15.42 -35.08 -4.32
N LEU A 136 16.59 -34.42 -4.42
CA LEU A 136 17.85 -35.07 -4.79
C LEU A 136 18.51 -35.83 -3.64
N THR A 137 18.42 -35.32 -2.41
CA THR A 137 19.18 -35.85 -1.26
C THR A 137 18.33 -36.63 -0.26
N GLY A 138 17.01 -36.53 -0.35
CA GLY A 138 16.06 -37.07 0.63
C GLY A 138 16.08 -36.36 1.98
N LYS A 139 16.81 -35.24 2.12
CA LYS A 139 16.93 -34.46 3.35
C LYS A 139 16.32 -33.09 3.17
N ALA A 140 15.49 -32.65 4.11
CA ALA A 140 14.97 -31.29 4.10
C ALA A 140 16.10 -30.27 4.25
N TRP A 141 16.07 -29.23 3.42
CA TRP A 141 17.01 -28.12 3.57
C TRP A 141 16.59 -27.21 4.73
N LEU A 142 17.51 -26.99 5.67
CA LEU A 142 17.37 -26.03 6.77
C LEU A 142 18.62 -25.16 6.87
N PRO A 143 18.46 -23.84 7.10
CA PRO A 143 19.61 -22.98 7.35
C PRO A 143 20.26 -23.37 8.69
N ARG A 144 21.59 -23.41 8.74
CA ARG A 144 22.35 -23.76 9.95
C ARG A 144 22.21 -22.72 11.07
N SER A 145 21.77 -21.51 10.73
CA SER A 145 21.46 -20.43 11.67
C SER A 145 20.39 -19.52 11.07
N GLY A 146 19.55 -18.95 11.93
CA GLY A 146 18.43 -18.10 11.53
C GLY A 146 17.17 -18.88 11.20
N SER A 147 16.08 -18.14 10.94
CA SER A 147 14.79 -18.73 10.57
C SER A 147 14.63 -18.79 9.05
N LYS A 148 13.99 -19.83 8.53
CA LYS A 148 13.42 -19.88 7.17
C LYS A 148 12.08 -19.12 7.16
N GLY A 149 12.05 -17.89 7.68
CA GLY A 149 10.84 -17.09 7.68
C GLY A 149 10.54 -16.60 6.27
N SER A 150 9.56 -17.21 5.58
CA SER A 150 8.97 -16.60 4.39
C SER A 150 7.88 -15.63 4.88
N ARG A 151 8.12 -14.33 4.71
CA ARG A 151 7.13 -13.31 5.06
C ARG A 151 6.12 -13.20 3.90
N SER A 152 4.85 -13.04 4.23
CA SER A 152 3.85 -12.61 3.23
C SER A 152 4.35 -11.30 2.58
N PRO A 153 4.25 -11.12 1.25
CA PRO A 153 4.93 -10.05 0.51
C PRO A 153 4.48 -8.62 0.83
N ILE A 154 3.61 -8.43 1.83
CA ILE A 154 3.15 -7.13 2.29
C ILE A 154 3.82 -6.85 3.64
N SER A 155 4.98 -6.18 3.60
CA SER A 155 5.66 -5.72 4.81
C SER A 155 4.83 -4.64 5.53
N ALA A 156 4.98 -4.54 6.85
CA ALA A 156 4.37 -3.47 7.63
C ALA A 156 4.75 -2.07 7.11
N ALA A 157 5.96 -1.92 6.54
CA ALA A 157 6.40 -0.69 5.92
C ALA A 157 5.52 -0.28 4.72
N VAL A 158 5.09 -1.21 3.85
CA VAL A 158 4.16 -0.89 2.74
C VAL A 158 2.80 -0.45 3.25
N VAL A 159 2.33 -1.09 4.32
CA VAL A 159 1.06 -0.72 4.95
C VAL A 159 1.15 0.71 5.49
N ASP A 160 2.24 1.04 6.17
CA ASP A 160 2.51 2.38 6.71
C ASP A 160 2.67 3.42 5.58
N SER A 161 3.43 3.11 4.52
CA SER A 161 3.58 3.98 3.35
C SER A 161 2.25 4.26 2.64
N ARG A 162 1.42 3.23 2.41
CA ARG A 162 0.11 3.39 1.78
C ARG A 162 -0.84 4.21 2.64
N ALA A 163 -0.86 3.94 3.95
CA ALA A 163 -1.66 4.72 4.88
C ALA A 163 -1.26 6.20 4.86
N PHE A 164 0.05 6.48 4.85
CA PHE A 164 0.59 7.83 4.74
C PHE A 164 0.20 8.53 3.43
N LEU A 165 0.39 7.89 2.27
CA LEU A 165 0.01 8.44 0.96
C LEU A 165 -1.50 8.70 0.88
N HIS A 166 -2.33 7.78 1.37
CA HIS A 166 -3.77 7.98 1.44
C HIS A 166 -4.15 9.13 2.37
N ALA A 167 -3.47 9.28 3.52
CA ALA A 167 -3.68 10.41 4.43
C ALA A 167 -3.28 11.75 3.77
N GLN A 168 -2.16 11.78 3.03
CA GLN A 168 -1.70 12.98 2.32
C GLN A 168 -2.64 13.36 1.17
N GLN A 169 -3.09 12.40 0.36
CA GLN A 169 -4.07 12.64 -0.70
C GLN A 169 -5.39 13.16 -0.14
N GLN A 170 -5.85 12.60 0.99
CA GLN A 170 -7.05 13.09 1.68
C GLN A 170 -6.85 14.51 2.21
N ALA A 171 -5.70 14.82 2.81
CA ALA A 171 -5.39 16.17 3.27
C ALA A 171 -5.38 17.17 2.10
N LYS A 172 -4.82 16.80 0.94
CA LYS A 172 -4.81 17.63 -0.27
C LYS A 172 -6.21 17.85 -0.85
N GLN A 173 -7.06 16.82 -0.87
CA GLN A 173 -8.47 16.94 -1.27
C GLN A 173 -9.28 17.80 -0.30
N GLN A 174 -8.99 17.73 1.00
CA GLN A 174 -9.62 18.58 2.02
C GLN A 174 -9.14 20.03 1.96
N ALA A 175 -7.87 20.28 1.61
CA ALA A 175 -7.33 21.64 1.45
C ALA A 175 -7.86 22.35 0.19
N ASN A 176 -8.04 21.61 -0.90
CA ASN A 176 -8.58 22.13 -2.17
C ASN A 176 -10.07 21.79 -2.32
N LEU A 177 -10.89 22.26 -1.39
CA LEU A 177 -12.35 22.14 -1.51
C LEU A 177 -12.85 22.93 -2.72
N PRO A 178 -13.67 22.33 -3.61
CA PRO A 178 -14.32 23.04 -4.70
C PRO A 178 -15.14 24.24 -4.20
N ALA A 179 -15.25 25.29 -5.03
CA ALA A 179 -16.13 26.41 -4.76
C ALA A 179 -17.61 25.94 -4.82
N GLY A 180 -18.43 26.40 -3.87
CA GLY A 180 -19.86 26.06 -3.80
C GLY A 180 -20.42 25.98 -2.38
N VAL A 181 -21.73 25.80 -2.26
CA VAL A 181 -22.45 25.68 -0.98
C VAL A 181 -22.17 24.30 -0.37
N ARG A 182 -21.54 24.25 0.79
CA ARG A 182 -21.13 22.99 1.43
C ARG A 182 -22.29 22.39 2.21
N VAL A 183 -22.62 21.14 1.92
CA VAL A 183 -23.70 20.39 2.59
C VAL A 183 -23.15 19.06 3.09
N VAL A 184 -23.25 18.81 4.39
CA VAL A 184 -22.90 17.50 4.97
C VAL A 184 -24.10 16.55 4.82
N VAL A 185 -23.85 15.32 4.41
CA VAL A 185 -24.82 14.24 4.42
C VAL A 185 -24.26 13.03 5.16
N SER A 186 -25.04 12.49 6.08
CA SER A 186 -24.75 11.26 6.81
C SER A 186 -26.06 10.53 7.13
N GLY A 187 -25.98 9.28 7.59
CA GLY A 187 -27.19 8.52 7.87
C GLY A 187 -26.99 7.01 7.97
N GLY A 188 -28.01 6.35 8.50
CA GLY A 188 -28.02 4.91 8.70
C GLY A 188 -28.31 4.10 7.44
N LYS A 189 -28.47 2.78 7.62
CA LYS A 189 -28.66 1.84 6.49
C LYS A 189 -30.11 1.66 6.03
N GLN A 190 -31.08 2.15 6.80
CA GLN A 190 -32.51 1.88 6.57
C GLN A 190 -33.15 2.78 5.50
N ALA A 191 -32.48 3.87 5.11
CA ALA A 191 -33.04 4.82 4.15
C ALA A 191 -33.01 4.28 2.72
N THR A 192 -34.09 4.52 1.98
CA THR A 192 -34.18 4.09 0.58
C THR A 192 -33.45 5.05 -0.36
N HIS A 193 -32.96 4.53 -1.48
CA HIS A 193 -32.31 5.34 -2.53
C HIS A 193 -33.19 6.49 -3.03
N GLN A 194 -34.49 6.23 -3.26
CA GLN A 194 -35.44 7.24 -3.75
C GLN A 194 -35.58 8.40 -2.77
N GLN A 195 -35.67 8.11 -1.47
CA GLN A 195 -35.78 9.14 -0.43
C GLN A 195 -34.53 10.02 -0.37
N ILE A 196 -33.35 9.40 -0.37
CA ILE A 196 -32.06 10.11 -0.33
C ILE A 196 -31.91 11.01 -1.56
N TRP A 197 -32.17 10.49 -2.75
CA TRP A 197 -32.02 11.24 -4.00
C TRP A 197 -33.04 12.38 -4.09
N ALA A 198 -34.29 12.17 -3.67
CA ALA A 198 -35.31 13.22 -3.66
C ALA A 198 -34.95 14.38 -2.72
N ILE A 199 -34.36 14.08 -1.56
CA ILE A 199 -33.88 15.10 -0.61
C ILE A 199 -32.72 15.89 -1.22
N LEU A 200 -31.72 15.21 -1.75
CA LEU A 200 -30.55 15.85 -2.35
C LEU A 200 -30.89 16.67 -3.60
N ASP A 201 -31.81 16.19 -4.45
CA ASP A 201 -32.31 16.94 -5.61
C ASP A 201 -33.03 18.23 -5.17
N LYS A 202 -33.83 18.20 -4.09
CA LYS A 202 -34.44 19.42 -3.52
C LYS A 202 -33.41 20.40 -2.98
N VAL A 203 -32.37 19.91 -2.31
CA VAL A 203 -31.29 20.74 -1.77
C VAL A 203 -30.51 21.40 -2.90
N LYS A 204 -30.15 20.64 -3.94
CA LYS A 204 -29.50 21.17 -5.14
C LYS A 204 -30.36 22.23 -5.84
N ALA A 205 -31.65 21.97 -6.01
CA ALA A 205 -32.57 22.92 -6.64
C ALA A 205 -32.67 24.25 -5.87
N LYS A 206 -32.56 24.20 -4.53
CA LYS A 206 -32.63 25.39 -3.68
C LYS A 206 -31.32 26.18 -3.61
N HIS A 207 -30.17 25.50 -3.62
CA HIS A 207 -28.86 26.10 -3.34
C HIS A 207 -27.96 26.24 -4.58
N GLY A 208 -28.36 25.70 -5.73
CA GLY A 208 -27.59 25.77 -6.96
C GLY A 208 -26.35 24.87 -6.91
N GLU A 209 -25.17 25.47 -7.06
CA GLU A 209 -23.89 24.75 -6.96
C GLU A 209 -23.58 24.37 -5.51
N ILE A 210 -23.76 23.09 -5.22
CA ILE A 210 -23.44 22.52 -3.91
C ILE A 210 -22.19 21.63 -3.98
N VAL A 211 -21.51 21.50 -2.85
CA VAL A 211 -20.43 20.53 -2.62
C VAL A 211 -20.89 19.60 -1.51
N LEU A 212 -20.97 18.30 -1.81
CA LEU A 212 -21.44 17.29 -0.88
C LEU A 212 -20.30 16.77 -0.02
N LEU A 213 -20.41 16.90 1.30
CA LEU A 213 -19.45 16.35 2.26
C LEU A 213 -20.06 15.10 2.90
N HIS A 214 -19.36 13.98 2.88
CA HIS A 214 -19.83 12.73 3.48
C HIS A 214 -18.65 11.89 3.97
N GLY A 215 -18.90 10.97 4.89
CA GLY A 215 -17.82 10.19 5.49
C GLY A 215 -17.44 8.89 4.78
N GLY A 216 -18.14 8.55 3.69
CA GLY A 216 -17.83 7.40 2.82
C GLY A 216 -18.25 6.03 3.34
N GLY A 217 -19.13 5.95 4.34
CA GLY A 217 -19.69 4.70 4.85
C GLY A 217 -20.77 4.10 3.95
N ASP A 218 -21.24 2.91 4.33
CA ASP A 218 -22.35 2.23 3.68
C ASP A 218 -23.69 2.97 3.87
N GLY A 219 -24.73 2.55 3.13
CA GLY A 219 -26.09 3.08 3.30
C GLY A 219 -26.24 4.48 2.71
N VAL A 220 -26.69 5.44 3.53
CA VAL A 220 -26.96 6.82 3.09
C VAL A 220 -25.74 7.47 2.46
N GLU A 221 -24.57 7.36 3.08
CA GLU A 221 -23.34 8.00 2.58
C GLU A 221 -22.91 7.43 1.22
N HIS A 222 -23.07 6.12 0.99
CA HIS A 222 -22.78 5.49 -0.30
C HIS A 222 -23.78 5.91 -1.40
N LEU A 223 -25.08 5.90 -1.09
CA LEU A 223 -26.13 6.28 -2.03
C LEU A 223 -26.10 7.77 -2.39
N ALA A 224 -25.67 8.62 -1.45
CA ALA A 224 -25.42 10.03 -1.69
C ALA A 224 -24.18 10.26 -2.57
N ALA A 225 -23.14 9.45 -2.42
CA ALA A 225 -21.97 9.50 -3.31
C ALA A 225 -22.33 9.12 -4.75
N LEU A 226 -23.20 8.12 -4.93
CA LEU A 226 -23.74 7.74 -6.25
C LEU A 226 -24.62 8.84 -6.84
N TRP A 227 -25.45 9.50 -6.03
CA TRP A 227 -26.23 10.66 -6.44
C TRP A 227 -25.33 11.77 -6.97
N ALA A 228 -24.29 12.12 -6.21
CA ALA A 228 -23.37 13.19 -6.58
C ALA A 228 -22.65 12.88 -7.89
N LYS A 229 -22.20 11.64 -8.08
CA LYS A 229 -21.61 11.17 -9.34
C LYS A 229 -22.60 11.29 -10.51
N ASN A 230 -23.86 10.88 -10.31
CA ASN A 230 -24.87 10.90 -11.37
C ASN A 230 -25.29 12.32 -11.75
N ARG A 231 -25.40 13.24 -10.78
CA ARG A 231 -25.80 14.64 -10.98
C ARG A 231 -24.63 15.59 -11.25
N GLN A 232 -23.42 15.04 -11.42
CA GLN A 232 -22.17 15.78 -11.59
C GLN A 232 -21.95 16.86 -10.51
N VAL A 233 -22.30 16.53 -9.27
CA VAL A 233 -22.10 17.39 -8.10
C VAL A 233 -20.74 17.06 -7.49
N ALA A 234 -19.98 18.10 -7.16
CA ALA A 234 -18.70 17.92 -6.49
C ALA A 234 -18.92 17.29 -5.10
N GLN A 235 -18.12 16.29 -4.76
CA GLN A 235 -18.19 15.60 -3.47
C GLN A 235 -16.81 15.47 -2.84
N VAL A 236 -16.74 15.58 -1.52
CA VAL A 236 -15.53 15.36 -0.73
C VAL A 236 -15.81 14.32 0.34
N MET A 237 -15.00 13.26 0.34
CA MET A 237 -15.13 12.13 1.25
C MET A 237 -14.18 12.28 2.44
N PHE A 238 -14.73 12.26 3.65
CA PHE A 238 -13.98 12.32 4.91
C PHE A 238 -13.86 10.92 5.52
N ARG A 239 -12.85 10.15 5.11
CA ARG A 239 -12.64 8.81 5.64
C ARG A 239 -12.18 8.87 7.11
N PRO A 240 -12.67 7.97 7.98
CA PRO A 240 -12.14 7.86 9.33
C PRO A 240 -10.69 7.38 9.30
N ASP A 241 -9.79 8.13 9.95
CA ASP A 241 -8.39 7.77 10.13
C ASP A 241 -8.20 6.89 11.38
N TRP A 242 -8.32 5.59 11.19
CA TRP A 242 -8.21 4.59 12.26
C TRP A 242 -6.81 4.49 12.84
N ASN A 243 -5.77 4.78 12.05
CA ASN A 243 -4.38 4.69 12.51
C ASN A 243 -4.08 5.81 13.51
N LYS A 244 -4.56 7.03 13.23
CA LYS A 244 -4.32 8.18 14.09
C LYS A 244 -5.25 8.26 15.29
N HIS A 245 -6.50 7.83 15.14
CA HIS A 245 -7.55 8.09 16.14
C HIS A 245 -8.22 6.84 16.70
N GLY A 246 -7.87 5.63 16.23
CA GLY A 246 -8.43 4.38 16.71
C GLY A 246 -9.95 4.38 16.73
N ARG A 247 -10.55 3.95 17.85
CA ARG A 247 -12.01 3.90 18.04
C ARG A 247 -12.71 5.26 17.93
N ALA A 248 -11.99 6.37 18.06
CA ALA A 248 -12.53 7.71 17.93
C ALA A 248 -12.56 8.23 16.48
N ALA A 249 -11.98 7.50 15.53
CA ALA A 249 -11.87 7.94 14.14
C ALA A 249 -13.20 8.36 13.48
N PRO A 250 -14.33 7.64 13.67
CA PRO A 250 -15.62 8.04 13.11
C PRO A 250 -16.17 9.37 13.68
N PHE A 251 -15.83 9.70 14.92
CA PHE A 251 -16.21 10.97 15.54
C PHE A 251 -15.30 12.09 15.04
N LYS A 252 -13.98 11.86 14.98
CA LYS A 252 -13.01 12.84 14.48
C LYS A 252 -13.22 13.22 13.01
N ARG A 253 -13.71 12.31 12.16
CA ARG A 253 -14.11 12.67 10.79
C ARG A 253 -15.31 13.62 10.77
N ASN A 254 -16.26 13.49 11.70
CA ASN A 254 -17.42 14.39 11.79
C ASN A 254 -16.97 15.80 12.18
N ASP A 255 -16.09 15.90 13.20
CA ASP A 255 -15.47 17.18 13.59
C ASP A 255 -14.75 17.83 12.40
N ALA A 256 -14.08 17.03 11.56
CA ALA A 256 -13.39 17.51 10.35
C ALA A 256 -14.38 18.00 9.27
N MET A 257 -15.50 17.31 9.06
CA MET A 257 -16.57 17.75 8.14
C MET A 257 -17.20 19.07 8.60
N LEU A 258 -17.53 19.19 9.89
CA LEU A 258 -18.15 20.41 10.43
C LEU A 258 -17.20 21.61 10.43
N ARG A 259 -15.89 21.39 10.62
CA ARG A 259 -14.87 22.44 10.49
C ARG A 259 -14.78 23.06 9.09
N GLN A 260 -15.34 22.43 8.07
CA GLN A 260 -15.45 23.03 6.73
C GLN A 260 -16.56 24.08 6.61
N ALA A 261 -17.19 24.47 7.72
CA ALA A 261 -18.26 25.45 7.78
C ALA A 261 -19.38 25.19 6.75
N PRO A 262 -20.00 23.99 6.76
CA PRO A 262 -21.10 23.68 5.87
C PRO A 262 -22.30 24.59 6.15
N GLN A 263 -23.04 25.00 5.13
CA GLN A 263 -24.28 25.76 5.33
C GLN A 263 -25.44 24.91 5.85
N GLY A 264 -25.34 23.58 5.73
CA GLY A 264 -26.34 22.67 6.28
C GLY A 264 -25.83 21.24 6.46
N VAL A 265 -26.50 20.52 7.35
CA VAL A 265 -26.24 19.13 7.70
C VAL A 265 -27.54 18.34 7.52
N ILE A 266 -27.46 17.22 6.80
CA ILE A 266 -28.58 16.32 6.54
C ILE A 266 -28.24 14.96 7.15
N VAL A 267 -29.07 14.49 8.08
CA VAL A 267 -28.93 13.17 8.70
C VAL A 267 -30.19 12.35 8.43
N ILE A 268 -30.04 11.24 7.70
CA ILE A 268 -31.18 10.40 7.25
C ILE A 268 -31.13 9.06 7.97
N ALA A 269 -32.25 8.63 8.55
CA ALA A 269 -32.41 7.39 9.32
C ALA A 269 -31.27 7.15 10.33
N PRO A 270 -31.04 8.06 11.30
CA PRO A 270 -29.92 7.95 12.23
C PRO A 270 -30.03 6.68 13.11
N ASP A 271 -29.05 5.78 13.00
CA ASP A 271 -29.04 4.49 13.70
C ASP A 271 -27.88 4.28 14.70
N SER A 272 -27.06 5.31 14.96
CA SER A 272 -25.83 5.15 15.75
C SER A 272 -25.45 6.38 16.58
N GLY A 273 -24.60 6.18 17.59
CA GLY A 273 -24.02 7.25 18.41
C GLY A 273 -23.16 8.24 17.60
N ILE A 274 -22.65 7.83 16.44
CA ILE A 274 -21.90 8.69 15.51
C ILE A 274 -22.84 9.71 14.88
N HIS A 275 -24.04 9.29 14.47
CA HIS A 275 -25.07 10.18 13.94
C HIS A 275 -25.58 11.15 15.01
N GLN A 276 -25.79 10.66 16.24
CA GLN A 276 -26.20 11.51 17.36
C GLN A 276 -25.15 12.57 17.70
N GLN A 277 -23.86 12.24 17.64
CA GLN A 277 -22.78 13.22 17.82
C GLN A 277 -22.82 14.30 16.74
N LEU A 278 -22.93 13.92 15.47
CA LEU A 278 -23.00 14.87 14.35
C LEU A 278 -24.19 15.83 14.49
N ILE A 279 -25.37 15.32 14.85
CA ILE A 279 -26.59 16.11 15.11
C ILE A 279 -26.35 17.12 16.24
N ARG A 280 -25.80 16.66 17.37
CA ARG A 280 -25.53 17.53 18.53
C ARG A 280 -24.57 18.65 18.18
N GLU A 281 -23.46 18.35 17.52
CA GLU A 281 -22.43 19.33 17.18
C GLU A 281 -22.91 20.33 16.12
N ALA A 282 -23.65 19.87 15.10
CA ALA A 282 -24.25 20.75 14.12
C ALA A 282 -25.24 21.74 14.77
N THR A 283 -26.01 21.26 15.75
CA THR A 283 -26.94 22.09 16.53
C THR A 283 -26.20 23.13 17.38
N GLN A 284 -25.12 22.71 18.07
CA GLN A 284 -24.29 23.61 18.88
C GLN A 284 -23.62 24.71 18.04
N GLN A 285 -23.25 24.40 16.80
CA GLN A 285 -22.66 25.37 15.87
C GLN A 285 -23.71 26.27 15.17
N GLY A 286 -25.01 26.07 15.45
CA GLY A 286 -26.08 26.86 14.84
C GLY A 286 -26.28 26.59 13.34
N LEU A 287 -25.84 25.42 12.85
CA LEU A 287 -25.98 25.04 11.45
C LEU A 287 -27.42 24.65 11.12
N ARG A 288 -27.83 24.84 9.85
CA ARG A 288 -29.13 24.35 9.40
C ARG A 288 -29.12 22.83 9.39
N LEU A 289 -29.92 22.22 10.25
CA LEU A 289 -29.99 20.78 10.42
C LEU A 289 -31.32 20.23 9.87
N MET A 290 -31.24 19.19 9.05
CA MET A 290 -32.38 18.38 8.61
C MET A 290 -32.16 16.95 9.09
N VAL A 291 -33.01 16.49 10.00
CA VAL A 291 -33.06 15.08 10.41
C VAL A 291 -34.31 14.44 9.79
N VAL A 292 -34.12 13.33 9.09
CA VAL A 292 -35.20 12.57 8.45
C VAL A 292 -35.21 11.18 9.07
N GLU A 293 -36.28 10.83 9.76
CA GLU A 293 -36.45 9.48 10.31
C GLU A 293 -36.68 8.44 9.21
N ALA A 294 -36.44 7.17 9.53
CA ALA A 294 -36.60 6.04 8.62
C ALA A 294 -38.04 5.88 8.11
#